data_AF-A0A7J7FPJ5-F1
#
_entry.id   AF-A0A7J7FPJ5-F1
#
_cell.length_a   1.000
_cell.length_b   1.000
_cell.length_c   1.000
_cell.angle_alpha   90.00
_cell.angle_beta   90.00
_cell.angle_gamma   90.00
#
_symmetry.space_group_name_H-M   'P 1'
#
loop_
_entity.id
_entity.type
_entity.pdbx_description
1 polymer ?
#
loop_
_entity_poly.entity_id
_entity_poly.type
_entity_poly.pdbx_seq_one_letter_code
_entity_poly.pdbx_strand_id
1 'polypeptide(L)'
;MNDEYVHREALLDPYLSRLLIEPLLGSRDSNLIPIHLEEGPSDILVFLTGQEEIEYVEKLVQESLRQFLGDNQKLKVLPIFSSLPSEKQIQVFMPPLTGFRKVILATNIVETSVTIPGIKYVIDPGLVKARTYRARTGMKSLIFVPTSKAQALRRSVHEAAWVIQ
;
A
#
# COMPACT_ATOMS: atom_id res chain seq x y z
N MET A 1 -34.71 -18.73 4.31
CA MET A 1 -33.60 -17.76 4.39
C MET A 1 -32.34 -18.57 4.19
N ASN A 2 -31.81 -18.56 2.97
CA ASN A 2 -30.86 -19.57 2.49
C ASN A 2 -29.45 -19.34 3.05
N ASP A 3 -28.90 -20.38 3.68
CA ASP A 3 -27.50 -20.60 4.05
C ASP A 3 -26.57 -20.80 2.83
N GLU A 4 -26.93 -20.24 1.68
CA GLU A 4 -26.28 -20.51 0.39
C GLU A 4 -25.27 -19.40 -0.01
N TYR A 5 -25.12 -18.36 0.83
CA TYR A 5 -24.18 -17.25 0.59
C TYR A 5 -22.79 -17.43 1.22
N VAL A 6 -22.56 -18.48 2.03
CA VAL A 6 -21.31 -18.64 2.81
C VAL A 6 -20.23 -19.45 2.07
N HIS A 7 -20.52 -20.05 0.91
CA HIS A 7 -19.65 -21.06 0.29
C HIS A 7 -18.94 -20.71 -1.01
N ARG A 8 -18.77 -19.42 -1.35
CA ARG A 8 -17.74 -19.03 -2.33
C ARG A 8 -16.48 -18.58 -1.61
N GLU A 9 -15.77 -19.54 -1.02
CA GLU A 9 -14.35 -19.35 -0.67
C GLU A 9 -13.57 -19.14 -1.98
N ALA A 10 -13.46 -17.87 -2.38
CA ALA A 10 -12.46 -17.47 -3.34
C ALA A 10 -11.10 -17.86 -2.76
N LEU A 11 -10.47 -18.87 -3.35
CA LEU A 11 -9.02 -18.86 -3.45
C LEU A 11 -8.70 -17.56 -4.21
N LEU A 12 -8.49 -16.48 -3.46
CA LEU A 12 -8.25 -15.16 -4.01
C LEU A 12 -6.92 -15.24 -4.76
N ASP A 13 -7.07 -15.35 -6.06
CA ASP A 13 -6.03 -15.50 -7.07
C ASP A 13 -5.02 -14.33 -7.00
N PRO A 14 -3.72 -14.51 -7.34
CA PRO A 14 -2.82 -13.39 -7.65
C PRO A 14 -3.39 -12.33 -8.62
N TYR A 15 -4.47 -12.61 -9.37
CA TYR A 15 -5.21 -11.58 -10.11
C TYR A 15 -5.96 -10.56 -9.23
N LEU A 16 -6.36 -10.89 -8.00
CA LEU A 16 -7.07 -9.94 -7.13
C LEU A 16 -6.17 -8.86 -6.55
N SER A 17 -4.91 -9.17 -6.23
CA SER A 17 -3.95 -8.13 -5.87
C SER A 17 -3.77 -7.14 -7.02
N ARG A 18 -3.77 -7.61 -8.27
CA ARG A 18 -3.78 -6.73 -9.47
C ARG A 18 -5.07 -5.92 -9.57
N LEU A 19 -6.24 -6.56 -9.43
CA LEU A 19 -7.55 -5.90 -9.53
C LEU A 19 -7.78 -4.81 -8.46
N LEU A 20 -7.11 -4.91 -7.32
CA LEU A 20 -7.16 -3.94 -6.22
C LEU A 20 -6.08 -2.86 -6.30
N ILE A 21 -4.97 -3.14 -6.98
CA ILE A 21 -3.87 -2.20 -7.21
C ILE A 21 -4.12 -1.34 -8.45
N GLU A 22 -4.79 -1.86 -9.48
CA GLU A 22 -5.11 -1.09 -10.69
C GLU A 22 -5.95 0.18 -10.42
N PRO A 23 -6.95 0.18 -9.51
CA PRO A 23 -7.67 1.39 -9.11
C PRO A 23 -6.80 2.47 -8.45
N LEU A 24 -5.68 2.10 -7.81
CA LEU A 24 -4.71 3.05 -7.21
C LEU A 24 -3.98 3.89 -8.27
N LEU A 25 -4.01 3.44 -9.53
CA LEU A 25 -3.37 4.10 -10.67
C LEU A 25 -4.36 4.54 -11.75
N GLY A 26 -5.56 3.96 -11.81
CA GLY A 26 -6.54 4.14 -12.89
C GLY A 26 -7.83 4.91 -12.53
N SER A 27 -8.17 5.11 -11.26
CA SER A 27 -9.45 5.77 -10.88
C SER A 27 -9.24 7.23 -10.48
N ARG A 28 -9.98 8.14 -11.15
CA ARG A 28 -9.81 9.61 -11.07
C ARG A 28 -9.78 10.20 -9.65
N ASP A 29 -10.33 9.52 -8.66
CA ASP A 29 -10.56 10.10 -7.33
C ASP A 29 -9.56 9.61 -6.24
N SER A 30 -8.65 8.68 -6.56
CA SER A 30 -7.73 8.08 -5.56
C SER A 30 -6.36 7.70 -6.13
N ASN A 31 -5.86 8.48 -7.07
CA ASN A 31 -4.60 8.21 -7.76
C ASN A 31 -3.41 8.92 -7.09
N LEU A 32 -2.26 8.23 -7.03
CA LEU A 32 -0.98 8.82 -6.59
C LEU A 32 -0.57 10.04 -7.43
N ILE A 33 -0.96 10.07 -8.71
CA ILE A 33 -0.57 11.09 -9.68
C ILE A 33 -1.36 12.41 -9.51
N PRO A 34 -2.70 12.45 -9.48
CA PRO A 34 -3.49 13.62 -9.10
C PRO A 34 -3.11 14.15 -7.73
N ILE A 35 -2.93 13.30 -6.70
CA ILE A 35 -2.43 13.77 -5.41
C ILE A 35 -1.07 14.46 -5.59
N HIS A 36 -0.16 13.91 -6.40
CA HIS A 36 1.12 14.57 -6.70
C HIS A 36 0.98 15.91 -7.47
N LEU A 37 0.00 16.02 -8.36
CA LEU A 37 -0.17 17.16 -9.26
C LEU A 37 -1.03 18.30 -8.66
N GLU A 38 -2.02 17.97 -7.83
CA GLU A 38 -3.06 18.89 -7.38
C GLU A 38 -2.86 19.28 -5.90
N GLU A 39 -2.31 18.40 -5.07
CA GLU A 39 -2.13 18.65 -3.64
C GLU A 39 -0.78 19.30 -3.33
N GLY A 40 -0.74 20.13 -2.28
CA GLY A 40 0.47 20.82 -1.80
C GLY A 40 1.60 19.86 -1.37
N PRO A 41 2.81 20.37 -1.06
CA PRO A 41 3.96 19.52 -0.75
C PRO A 41 3.73 18.68 0.52
N SER A 42 3.48 17.39 0.33
CA SER A 42 3.34 16.41 1.40
C SER A 42 3.60 15.00 0.91
N ASP A 43 4.03 14.13 1.82
CA ASP A 43 4.39 12.76 1.50
C ASP A 43 3.20 11.81 1.63
N ILE A 44 3.30 10.68 0.91
CA ILE A 44 2.25 9.67 0.81
C ILE A 44 2.75 8.36 1.37
N LEU A 45 1.95 7.71 2.20
CA LEU A 45 2.17 6.36 2.69
C LEU A 45 1.13 5.42 2.07
N VAL A 46 1.58 4.33 1.45
CA VAL A 46 0.72 3.30 0.84
C VAL A 46 0.94 1.99 1.59
N PHE A 47 -0.12 1.42 2.16
CA PHE A 47 -0.07 0.11 2.79
C PHE A 47 -0.28 -1.00 1.76
N LEU A 48 0.62 -1.97 1.76
CA LEU A 48 0.61 -3.15 0.91
C LEU A 48 0.82 -4.41 1.76
N THR A 49 0.43 -5.55 1.21
CA THR A 49 0.33 -6.81 1.96
C THR A 49 1.65 -7.57 2.05
N GLY A 50 2.64 -7.24 1.22
CA GLY A 50 3.90 -7.96 1.16
C GLY A 50 4.93 -7.36 0.19
N GLN A 51 6.11 -7.98 0.17
CA GLN A 51 7.22 -7.58 -0.70
C GLN A 51 6.87 -7.68 -2.19
N GLU A 52 6.23 -8.77 -2.61
CA GLU A 52 5.84 -8.99 -4.02
C GLU A 52 4.93 -7.86 -4.52
N GLU A 53 3.95 -7.47 -3.70
CA GLU A 53 3.06 -6.35 -4.02
C GLU A 53 3.80 -5.01 -4.05
N ILE A 54 4.72 -4.77 -3.11
CA ILE A 54 5.55 -3.56 -3.10
C ILE A 54 6.37 -3.45 -4.38
N GLU A 55 7.08 -4.50 -4.76
CA GLU A 55 7.91 -4.51 -5.97
C GLU A 55 7.08 -4.32 -7.24
N TYR A 56 5.88 -4.89 -7.27
CA TYR A 56 4.94 -4.71 -8.38
C TYR A 56 4.42 -3.27 -8.49
N VAL A 57 3.93 -2.70 -7.38
CA VAL A 57 3.45 -1.31 -7.33
C VAL A 57 4.56 -0.32 -7.63
N GLU A 58 5.76 -0.54 -7.11
CA GLU A 58 6.93 0.30 -7.39
C GLU A 58 7.20 0.39 -8.89
N LYS A 59 7.22 -0.75 -9.59
CA LYS A 59 7.42 -0.79 -11.05
C LYS A 59 6.32 -0.03 -11.78
N LEU A 60 5.06 -0.28 -11.44
CA LEU A 60 3.93 0.40 -12.07
C LEU A 60 3.97 1.92 -11.86
N VAL A 61 4.21 2.38 -10.64
CA VAL A 61 4.31 3.80 -10.32
C VAL A 61 5.45 4.44 -11.11
N GLN A 62 6.62 3.80 -11.17
CA GLN A 62 7.76 4.30 -11.94
C GLN A 62 7.47 4.35 -13.45
N GLU A 63 6.76 3.37 -13.98
CA GLU A 63 6.33 3.36 -15.39
C GLU A 63 5.33 4.47 -15.69
N SER A 64 4.31 4.64 -14.83
CA SER A 64 3.34 5.72 -14.99
C SER A 64 4.00 7.09 -14.87
N LEU A 65 4.90 7.29 -13.92
CA LEU A 65 5.58 8.59 -13.76
C LEU A 65 6.45 8.92 -14.97
N ARG A 66 7.16 7.93 -15.55
CA ARG A 66 7.87 8.12 -16.81
C ARG A 66 6.94 8.50 -17.96
N GLN A 67 5.77 7.87 -18.05
CA GLN A 67 4.78 8.14 -19.11
C GLN A 67 4.16 9.54 -18.99
N PHE A 68 3.79 9.96 -17.78
CA PHE A 68 3.04 11.20 -17.57
C PHE A 68 3.91 12.44 -17.30
N LEU A 69 5.08 12.27 -16.68
CA LEU A 69 5.91 13.39 -16.19
C LEU A 69 7.30 13.48 -16.82
N GLY A 70 7.75 12.43 -17.52
CA GLY A 70 9.09 12.37 -18.11
C GLY A 70 10.21 12.58 -17.07
N ASP A 71 11.29 13.25 -17.46
CA ASP A 71 12.48 13.46 -16.60
C ASP A 71 12.27 14.50 -15.47
N ASN A 72 11.16 15.25 -15.48
CA ASN A 72 10.89 16.31 -14.51
C ASN A 72 10.17 15.79 -13.24
N GLN A 73 10.29 14.50 -12.97
CA GLN A 73 9.62 13.81 -11.87
C GLN A 73 10.19 14.24 -10.52
N LYS A 74 9.45 15.12 -9.84
CA LYS A 74 9.74 15.56 -8.46
C LYS A 74 9.16 14.60 -7.42
N LEU A 75 9.25 13.29 -7.67
CA LEU A 75 8.67 12.25 -6.81
C LEU A 75 9.63 11.07 -6.66
N LYS A 76 9.94 10.70 -5.41
CA LYS A 76 10.77 9.55 -5.06
C LYS A 76 9.94 8.43 -4.43
N VAL A 77 9.96 7.24 -5.02
CA VAL A 77 9.31 6.04 -4.46
C VAL A 77 10.29 5.32 -3.54
N LEU A 78 9.85 4.91 -2.35
CA LEU A 78 10.67 4.25 -1.33
C LEU A 78 9.93 3.02 -0.74
N PRO A 79 10.42 1.79 -0.98
CA PRO A 79 9.83 0.60 -0.37
C PRO A 79 10.30 0.41 1.08
N ILE A 80 9.44 -0.16 1.94
CA ILE A 80 9.79 -0.61 3.29
C ILE A 80 9.07 -1.91 3.68
N PHE A 81 9.88 -2.95 3.91
CA PHE A 81 9.47 -4.30 4.31
C PHE A 81 10.61 -4.99 5.07
N SER A 82 10.34 -6.15 5.68
CA SER A 82 11.17 -6.71 6.77
C SER A 82 12.52 -7.23 6.31
N SER A 83 12.59 -7.74 5.09
CA SER A 83 13.81 -8.23 4.45
C SER A 83 14.68 -7.12 3.84
N LEU A 84 14.25 -5.85 3.90
CA LEU A 84 15.01 -4.75 3.32
C LEU A 84 16.25 -4.42 4.18
N PRO A 85 17.44 -4.20 3.60
CA PRO A 85 18.63 -3.77 4.34
C PRO A 85 18.39 -2.48 5.14
N SER A 86 18.99 -2.37 6.33
CA SER A 86 18.82 -1.25 7.25
C SER A 86 19.12 0.10 6.61
N GLU A 87 20.14 0.16 5.76
CA GLU A 87 20.56 1.38 5.05
C GLU A 87 19.45 1.90 4.13
N LYS A 88 18.65 1.01 3.54
CA LYS A 88 17.51 1.38 2.70
C LYS A 88 16.29 1.75 3.55
N GLN A 89 16.07 1.07 4.68
CA GLN A 89 14.98 1.43 5.60
C GLN A 89 15.16 2.85 6.14
N ILE A 90 16.38 3.25 6.47
CA ILE A 90 16.70 4.59 6.98
C ILE A 90 16.28 5.70 6.02
N GLN A 91 16.35 5.47 4.69
CA GLN A 91 16.00 6.47 3.68
C GLN A 91 14.54 6.94 3.77
N VAL A 92 13.65 6.10 4.29
CA VAL A 92 12.22 6.41 4.47
C VAL A 92 12.03 7.52 5.51
N PHE A 93 12.91 7.61 6.51
CA PHE A 93 12.86 8.62 7.56
C PHE A 93 13.55 9.92 7.19
N MET A 94 14.36 9.92 6.12
CA MET A 94 15.00 11.14 5.64
C MET A 94 13.97 12.08 4.99
N PRO A 95 14.14 13.40 5.13
CA PRO A 95 13.34 14.36 4.38
C PRO A 95 13.62 14.23 2.87
N PRO A 96 12.62 14.46 2.01
CA PRO A 96 12.85 14.51 0.57
C PRO A 96 13.70 15.73 0.20
N LEU A 97 14.33 15.68 -0.98
CA LEU A 97 15.02 16.85 -1.54
C LEU A 97 14.04 18.02 -1.72
N THR A 98 14.53 19.26 -1.66
CA THR A 98 13.70 20.44 -1.83
C THR A 98 12.92 20.40 -3.15
N GLY A 99 11.60 20.51 -3.05
CA GLY A 99 10.70 20.44 -4.20
C GLY A 99 10.32 19.02 -4.63
N PHE A 100 10.85 17.98 -3.98
CA PHE A 100 10.45 16.58 -4.19
C PHE A 100 9.44 16.12 -3.15
N ARG A 101 8.58 15.20 -3.57
CA ARG A 101 7.68 14.41 -2.73
C ARG A 101 8.23 13.00 -2.55
N LYS A 102 8.07 12.36 -1.40
CA LYS A 102 8.27 10.90 -1.27
C LYS A 102 6.95 10.14 -1.20
N VAL A 103 6.91 8.99 -1.87
CA VAL A 103 5.85 7.99 -1.79
C VAL A 103 6.45 6.75 -1.17
N ILE A 104 5.91 6.34 -0.03
CA ILE A 104 6.44 5.22 0.75
C ILE A 104 5.50 4.04 0.59
N LEU A 105 6.03 2.93 0.07
CA LEU A 105 5.30 1.68 -0.11
C LEU A 105 5.64 0.75 1.05
N ALA A 106 4.69 0.54 1.97
CA ALA A 106 4.95 -0.07 3.26
C ALA A 106 4.12 -1.34 3.50
N THR A 107 4.75 -2.32 4.13
CA THR A 107 4.02 -3.37 4.86
C THR A 107 3.61 -2.89 6.25
N ASN A 108 3.00 -3.79 7.04
CA ASN A 108 2.63 -3.56 8.43
C ASN A 108 3.81 -3.30 9.40
N ILE A 109 5.05 -3.17 8.91
CA ILE A 109 6.19 -2.68 9.72
C ILE A 109 5.95 -1.27 10.25
N VAL A 110 5.18 -0.47 9.53
CA VAL A 110 4.84 0.91 9.92
C VAL A 110 3.64 0.96 10.89
N GLU A 111 3.02 -0.19 11.22
CA GLU A 111 1.71 -0.26 11.90
C GLU A 111 1.70 0.19 13.37
N THR A 112 2.83 0.23 14.10
CA THR A 112 2.75 0.42 15.57
C THR A 112 3.81 1.25 16.28
N SER A 113 4.90 1.68 15.64
CA SER A 113 5.97 2.34 16.43
C SER A 113 6.83 3.36 15.70
N VAL A 114 6.54 3.67 14.43
CA VAL A 114 7.40 4.60 13.70
C VAL A 114 6.58 5.62 12.93
N THR A 115 6.61 6.86 13.43
CA THR A 115 6.06 8.02 12.72
C THR A 115 7.04 8.44 11.64
N ILE A 116 6.62 8.40 10.39
CA ILE A 116 7.39 8.98 9.30
C ILE A 116 6.99 10.46 9.19
N PRO A 117 7.93 11.40 9.37
CA PRO A 117 7.61 12.82 9.27
C PRO A 117 7.23 13.17 7.82
N GLY A 118 6.26 14.07 7.67
CA GLY A 118 5.82 14.61 6.37
C GLY A 118 4.67 13.87 5.70
N ILE A 119 4.22 12.73 6.24
CA ILE A 119 3.05 12.00 5.72
C ILE A 119 1.78 12.79 5.98
N LYS A 120 1.08 13.21 4.93
CA LYS A 120 -0.28 13.77 5.02
C LYS A 120 -1.34 12.91 4.35
N TYR A 121 -0.93 11.93 3.55
CA TYR A 121 -1.85 11.05 2.84
C TYR A 121 -1.53 9.60 3.17
N VAL A 122 -2.55 8.85 3.60
CA VAL A 122 -2.47 7.40 3.79
C VAL A 122 -3.44 6.72 2.83
N ILE A 123 -2.91 5.78 2.06
CA ILE A 123 -3.67 4.92 1.16
C ILE A 123 -3.58 3.50 1.72
N ASP A 124 -4.71 2.95 2.16
CA ASP A 124 -4.79 1.57 2.66
C ASP A 124 -5.91 0.83 1.92
N PRO A 125 -5.59 -0.23 1.15
CA PRO A 125 -6.59 -1.06 0.47
C PRO A 125 -7.41 -1.93 1.44
N GLY A 126 -7.14 -1.89 2.75
CA GLY A 126 -7.96 -2.53 3.76
C GLY A 126 -7.86 -4.05 3.76
N LEU A 127 -6.74 -4.61 3.30
CA LEU A 127 -6.54 -6.06 3.16
C LEU A 127 -5.23 -6.53 3.80
N VAL A 128 -5.21 -7.81 4.19
CA VAL A 128 -4.03 -8.52 4.73
C VAL A 128 -3.95 -9.94 4.20
N LYS A 129 -2.73 -10.47 4.08
CA LYS A 129 -2.48 -11.91 3.89
C LYS A 129 -2.62 -12.63 5.24
N ALA A 130 -3.67 -13.43 5.41
CA ALA A 130 -3.89 -14.25 6.59
C ALA A 130 -3.57 -15.72 6.32
N ARG A 131 -2.89 -16.37 7.28
CA ARG A 131 -2.67 -17.82 7.24
C ARG A 131 -3.96 -18.52 7.65
N THR A 132 -4.47 -19.36 6.77
CA THR A 132 -5.58 -20.26 7.08
C THR A 132 -5.09 -21.71 7.12
N TYR A 133 -5.73 -22.51 7.98
CA TYR A 133 -5.45 -23.93 8.13
C TYR A 133 -6.73 -24.72 7.92
N ARG A 134 -6.74 -25.57 6.88
CA ARG A 134 -7.84 -26.50 6.64
C ARG A 134 -7.57 -27.80 7.39
N ALA A 135 -8.20 -27.95 8.56
CA ALA A 135 -8.05 -29.13 9.42
C ALA A 135 -8.34 -30.45 8.69
N ARG A 136 -9.30 -30.45 7.76
CA ARG A 136 -9.69 -31.64 6.97
C ARG A 136 -8.60 -32.13 6.01
N THR A 137 -7.79 -31.23 5.45
CA THR A 137 -6.75 -31.57 4.47
C THR A 137 -5.34 -31.43 5.02
N GLY A 138 -5.18 -30.91 6.24
CA GLY A 138 -3.88 -30.57 6.83
C GLY A 138 -3.16 -29.43 6.11
N MET A 139 -3.79 -28.76 5.15
CA MET A 139 -3.15 -27.75 4.32
C MET A 139 -3.15 -26.38 5.00
N LYS A 140 -1.99 -25.72 4.93
CA LYS A 140 -1.83 -24.30 5.23
C LYS A 140 -1.86 -23.52 3.93
N SER A 141 -2.64 -22.47 3.86
CA SER A 141 -2.64 -21.53 2.73
C SER A 141 -2.65 -20.09 3.24
N LEU A 142 -2.25 -19.17 2.35
CA LEU A 142 -2.39 -17.74 2.56
C LEU A 142 -3.59 -17.27 1.74
N ILE A 143 -4.52 -16.59 2.39
CA ILE A 143 -5.68 -15.96 1.75
C ILE A 143 -5.67 -14.47 2.05
N PHE A 144 -6.23 -13.68 1.14
CA PHE A 144 -6.50 -12.27 1.42
C PHE A 144 -7.78 -12.16 2.24
N VAL A 145 -7.74 -11.35 3.30
CA VAL A 145 -8.92 -11.07 4.12
C VAL A 145 -8.95 -9.57 4.45
N PRO A 146 -10.14 -9.00 4.72
CA PRO A 146 -10.26 -7.65 5.22
C PRO A 146 -9.42 -7.42 6.47
N THR A 147 -8.75 -6.28 6.52
CA THR A 147 -8.06 -5.77 7.70
C THR A 147 -9.06 -5.64 8.85
N SER A 148 -8.68 -6.09 10.04
CA SER A 148 -9.52 -5.90 11.22
C SER A 148 -9.67 -4.41 11.56
N LYS A 149 -10.77 -4.00 12.19
CA LYS A 149 -10.98 -2.62 12.64
C LYS A 149 -9.83 -2.09 13.51
N ALA A 150 -9.25 -2.95 14.36
CA ALA A 150 -8.10 -2.61 15.20
C ALA A 150 -6.79 -2.43 14.40
N GLN A 151 -6.63 -3.11 13.27
CA GLN A 151 -5.48 -2.92 12.38
C GLN A 151 -5.65 -1.66 11.52
N ALA A 152 -6.85 -1.40 10.99
CA ALA A 152 -7.17 -0.15 10.32
C ALA A 152 -6.88 1.05 11.26
N LEU A 153 -7.32 0.96 12.52
CA LEU A 153 -7.05 2.02 13.51
C LEU A 153 -5.55 2.22 13.81
N ARG A 154 -4.72 1.20 13.63
CA ARG A 154 -3.26 1.31 13.85
C ARG A 154 -2.51 1.82 12.63
N ARG A 155 -3.05 1.60 11.43
CA ARG A 155 -2.60 2.22 10.17
C ARG A 155 -3.04 3.67 10.05
N SER A 156 -3.82 4.15 11.01
CA SER A 156 -4.25 5.53 11.14
C SER A 156 -3.10 6.42 11.56
N VAL A 157 -2.64 7.30 10.66
CA VAL A 157 -1.76 8.39 11.05
C VAL A 157 -2.64 9.56 11.50
N HIS A 158 -2.47 10.01 12.75
CA HIS A 158 -3.37 10.92 13.46
C HIS A 158 -3.51 12.33 12.82
N GLU A 159 -2.67 12.64 11.81
CA GLU A 159 -2.60 13.92 11.09
C GLU A 159 -2.77 13.78 9.57
N ALA A 160 -3.06 12.59 9.06
CA ALA A 160 -3.19 12.33 7.61
C ALA A 160 -4.65 12.26 7.15
N ALA A 161 -4.93 12.84 5.98
CA ALA A 161 -6.16 12.61 5.25
C ALA A 161 -6.19 11.17 4.73
N TRP A 162 -7.35 10.52 4.87
CA TRP A 162 -7.57 9.14 4.49
C TRP A 162 -8.24 9.05 3.13
N VAL A 163 -7.63 8.27 2.25
CA VAL A 163 -8.30 7.77 1.06
C VAL A 163 -8.52 6.28 1.28
N ILE A 164 -9.65 5.94 1.90
CA ILE A 164 -10.11 4.54 2.03
C ILE A 164 -10.95 4.24 0.80
N GLN A 165 -10.62 3.16 0.07
CA GLN A 165 -11.53 2.49 -0.85
C GLN A 165 -12.25 1.35 -0.14
#